data_AF-A0A1H1HS31-F1
#
_entry.id   AF-A0A1H1HS31-F1
#
_cell.length_a   1.000
_cell.length_b   1.000
_cell.length_c   1.000
_cell.angle_alpha   90.00
_cell.angle_beta   90.00
_cell.angle_gamma   90.00
#
_symmetry.space_group_name_H-M   'P 1'
#
loop_
_entity.id
_entity.type
_entity.pdbx_description
1 polymer ?
#
loop_
_entity_poly.entity_id
_entity_poly.type
_entity_poly.pdbx_seq_one_letter_code
_entity_poly.pdbx_strand_id
1 'polypeptide(L)'
;MLDLKYHWSVYTLSALVPLILVNGRHIPARWGRNVIPVPPGQSHVHIHVPYPLLSRIGAVDTTVWLGPGETVELEYRAPMWMLSSGALGPAPQKWPGKAYLYLVLVIWLILMLIITLSLVVD
;
A
#
# COMPACT_ATOMS: atom_id res chain seq x y z
N MET A 1 11.35 -12.49 3.97
CA MET A 1 11.43 -11.10 4.47
C MET A 1 10.45 -10.25 3.69
N LEU A 2 9.73 -9.37 4.38
CA LEU A 2 8.72 -8.52 3.79
C LEU A 2 8.89 -7.07 4.28
N ASP A 3 9.11 -6.13 3.37
CA ASP A 3 9.35 -4.72 3.66
C ASP A 3 8.10 -3.89 3.33
N LEU A 4 7.45 -3.32 4.34
CA LEU A 4 6.19 -2.57 4.19
C LEU A 4 6.47 -1.08 4.12
N LYS A 5 6.05 -0.42 3.03
CA LYS A 5 6.27 1.00 2.83
C LYS A 5 4.98 1.75 2.58
N TYR A 6 4.95 2.97 3.08
CA TYR A 6 4.02 4.02 2.67
C TYR A 6 4.81 5.17 2.04
N HIS A 7 4.16 5.96 1.22
CA HIS A 7 4.79 7.13 0.60
C HIS A 7 4.75 8.31 1.58
N TRP A 8 5.79 9.15 1.62
CA TRP A 8 5.89 10.29 2.54
C TRP A 8 4.72 11.28 2.40
N SER A 9 4.17 11.44 1.19
CA SER A 9 3.00 12.30 0.96
C SER A 9 1.71 11.76 1.58
N VAL A 10 1.69 10.48 1.98
CA VAL A 10 0.58 9.82 2.67
C VAL A 10 1.04 9.35 4.05
N TYR A 11 1.79 10.22 4.74
CA TYR A 11 2.35 9.95 6.07
C TYR A 11 1.28 9.62 7.12
N THR A 12 0.00 9.99 6.90
CA THR A 12 -1.11 9.66 7.79
C THR A 12 -1.26 8.14 8.00
N LEU A 13 -0.86 7.32 7.02
CA LEU A 13 -0.84 5.86 7.16
C LEU A 13 0.18 5.37 8.21
N SER A 14 1.18 6.18 8.57
CA SER A 14 2.18 5.80 9.58
C SER A 14 1.57 5.55 10.96
N ALA A 15 0.44 6.20 11.26
CA ALA A 15 -0.31 6.02 12.50
C ALA A 15 -1.09 4.71 12.54
N LEU A 16 -1.26 4.05 11.39
CA LEU A 16 -1.99 2.78 11.27
C LEU A 16 -1.00 1.64 11.18
N VAL A 17 -1.29 0.55 11.87
CA VAL A 17 -0.49 -0.68 11.79
C VAL A 17 -1.05 -1.54 10.66
N PRO A 18 -0.27 -1.86 9.61
CA PRO A 18 -0.72 -2.76 8.56
C PRO A 18 -1.00 -4.16 9.14
N LEU A 19 -1.95 -4.88 8.56
CA LEU A 19 -2.26 -6.26 8.90
C LEU A 19 -1.68 -7.20 7.84
N ILE A 20 -0.95 -8.21 8.30
CA ILE A 20 -0.43 -9.29 7.47
C ILE A 20 -1.17 -10.56 7.86
N LEU A 21 -1.73 -11.26 6.88
CA LEU A 21 -2.23 -12.62 7.06
C LEU A 21 -1.40 -13.58 6.22
N VAL A 22 -0.88 -14.62 6.86
CA VAL A 22 -0.22 -15.73 6.17
C VAL A 22 -1.07 -16.98 6.34
N ASN A 23 -1.51 -17.57 5.24
CA ASN A 23 -2.44 -18.70 5.23
C ASN A 23 -3.69 -18.43 6.10
N GLY A 24 -4.19 -17.18 6.08
CA GLY A 24 -5.34 -16.74 6.88
C GLY A 24 -5.04 -16.43 8.35
N ARG A 25 -3.80 -16.65 8.84
CA ARG A 25 -3.41 -16.35 10.22
C ARG A 25 -2.79 -14.96 10.34
N HIS A 26 -3.26 -14.18 11.29
CA HIS A 26 -2.70 -12.86 11.61
C HIS A 26 -1.26 -12.96 12.11
N ILE A 27 -0.38 -12.17 11.50
CA ILE A 27 1.01 -12.00 11.90
C ILE A 27 1.21 -10.57 12.38
N PRO A 28 1.86 -10.34 13.55
CA PRO A 28 2.25 -9.01 13.99
C PRO A 28 3.10 -8.32 12.93
N ALA A 29 2.77 -7.07 12.63
CA ALA A 29 3.38 -6.33 11.54
C ALA A 29 3.75 -4.92 11.98
N ARG A 30 4.71 -4.34 11.27
CA ARG A 30 5.12 -2.95 11.39
C ARG A 30 5.47 -2.39 10.02
N TRP A 31 5.48 -1.08 9.89
CA TRP A 31 6.13 -0.44 8.75
C TRP A 31 7.63 -0.77 8.72
N GLY A 32 8.18 -0.93 7.53
CA GLY A 32 9.54 -1.39 7.28
C GLY A 32 9.67 -2.92 7.27
N ARG A 33 10.85 -3.39 7.68
CA ARG A 33 11.26 -4.81 7.58
C ARG A 33 10.56 -5.71 8.59
N ASN A 34 9.88 -6.74 8.08
CA ASN A 34 9.26 -7.83 8.83
C ASN A 34 9.89 -9.17 8.39
N VAL A 35 10.31 -9.98 9.36
CA VAL A 35 10.80 -11.35 9.11
C VAL A 35 9.73 -12.30 9.60
N ILE A 36 9.11 -13.02 8.67
CA ILE A 36 7.98 -13.90 8.94
C ILE A 36 8.43 -15.33 8.66
N PRO A 37 8.51 -16.18 9.70
CA PRO A 37 8.80 -17.59 9.50
C PRO A 37 7.56 -18.28 8.91
N VAL A 38 7.77 -19.04 7.83
CA VAL A 38 6.73 -19.83 7.19
C VAL A 38 7.27 -21.24 6.90
N PRO A 39 6.41 -22.27 6.89
CA PRO A 39 6.85 -23.61 6.53
C PRO A 39 7.30 -23.66 5.05
N PRO A 40 8.18 -24.61 4.68
CA PRO A 40 8.49 -24.87 3.28
C PRO A 40 7.23 -25.23 2.48
N GLY A 41 7.19 -24.82 1.22
CA GLY A 41 6.07 -25.02 0.31
C GLY A 41 5.35 -23.71 -0.02
N GLN A 42 4.07 -23.83 -0.33
CA GLN A 42 3.21 -22.72 -0.72
C GLN A 42 2.72 -21.96 0.52
N SER A 43 2.87 -20.63 0.52
CA SER A 43 2.26 -19.75 1.51
C SER A 43 1.51 -18.61 0.83
N HIS A 44 0.26 -18.43 1.21
CA HIS A 44 -0.58 -17.31 0.78
C HIS A 44 -0.38 -16.12 1.72
N VAL A 45 -0.02 -14.97 1.18
CA VAL A 45 0.22 -13.74 1.95
C VAL A 45 -0.79 -12.70 1.52
N HIS A 46 -1.55 -12.19 2.47
CA HIS A 46 -2.48 -11.08 2.30
C HIS A 46 -2.03 -9.91 3.16
N ILE A 47 -2.07 -8.70 2.60
CA ILE A 47 -1.72 -7.47 3.32
C ILE A 47 -2.80 -6.42 3.08
N HIS A 48 -3.22 -5.73 4.14
CA HIS A 48 -4.01 -4.51 4.03
C HIS A 48 -3.73 -3.58 5.21
N VAL A 49 -4.05 -2.30 5.06
CA VAL A 49 -4.07 -1.35 6.17
C VAL A 49 -5.50 -1.23 6.68
N PRO A 50 -5.78 -1.50 7.97
CA PRO A 50 -7.10 -1.33 8.54
C PRO A 50 -7.47 0.15 8.61
N TYR A 51 -8.67 0.52 8.16
CA TYR A 51 -9.17 1.88 8.26
C TYR A 51 -10.63 1.88 8.73
N PRO A 52 -11.04 2.76 9.66
CA PRO A 52 -12.41 2.71 10.21
C PRO A 52 -13.53 2.95 9.18
N LEU A 53 -13.28 3.80 8.17
CA LEU A 53 -14.27 4.19 7.15
C LEU A 53 -14.22 3.33 5.88
N LEU A 54 -13.08 2.69 5.60
CA LEU A 54 -12.86 1.83 4.45
C LEU A 54 -12.42 0.48 4.98
N SER A 55 -13.18 -0.58 4.69
CA SER A 55 -12.94 -1.91 5.24
C SER A 55 -11.48 -2.36 5.14
N ARG A 56 -10.79 -2.09 4.00
CA ARG A 56 -9.37 -2.44 3.79
C ARG A 56 -8.70 -1.49 2.79
N ILE A 57 -7.72 -0.71 3.23
CA ILE A 57 -6.90 0.11 2.32
C ILE A 57 -5.75 -0.73 1.79
N GLY A 58 -5.48 -0.64 0.49
CA GLY A 58 -4.29 -1.24 -0.09
C GLY A 58 -4.25 -2.76 0.01
N ALA A 59 -5.41 -3.40 0.02
CA ALA A 59 -5.52 -4.85 0.06
C ALA A 59 -4.83 -5.48 -1.15
N VAL A 60 -4.04 -6.51 -0.90
CA VAL A 60 -3.35 -7.27 -1.95
C VAL A 60 -3.03 -8.68 -1.45
N ASP A 61 -3.06 -9.63 -2.37
CA ASP A 61 -2.77 -11.03 -2.15
C ASP A 61 -1.60 -11.46 -3.03
N THR A 62 -0.74 -12.33 -2.50
CA THR A 62 0.31 -12.99 -3.27
C THR A 62 0.53 -14.41 -2.75
N THR A 63 1.07 -15.26 -3.60
CA THR A 63 1.48 -16.61 -3.23
C THR A 63 2.98 -16.71 -3.39
N VAL A 64 3.66 -17.19 -2.34
CA VAL A 64 5.10 -17.49 -2.38
C VAL A 64 5.33 -18.98 -2.28
N TRP A 65 6.37 -19.45 -2.96
CA TRP A 65 6.87 -20.83 -2.87
C TRP A 65 8.27 -20.77 -2.29
N LEU A 66 8.52 -21.53 -1.22
CA LEU A 66 9.80 -21.55 -0.52
C LEU A 66 10.29 -22.98 -0.32
N GLY A 67 11.54 -23.25 -0.67
CA GLY A 67 12.25 -24.45 -0.28
C GLY A 67 12.65 -24.44 1.21
N PRO A 68 13.13 -25.57 1.75
CA PRO A 68 13.63 -25.65 3.12
C PRO A 68 14.78 -24.65 3.37
N GLY A 69 14.61 -23.76 4.36
CA GLY A 69 15.61 -22.74 4.71
C GLY A 69 15.67 -21.54 3.74
N GLU A 70 14.85 -21.53 2.69
CA GLU A 70 14.82 -20.43 1.72
C GLU A 70 14.18 -19.18 2.33
N THR A 71 14.65 -18.01 1.91
CA THR A 71 14.04 -16.72 2.23
C THR A 71 13.75 -15.95 0.94
N VAL A 72 12.49 -15.59 0.73
CA VAL A 72 12.08 -14.64 -0.33
C VAL A 72 12.05 -13.23 0.22
N GLU A 73 12.55 -12.26 -0.55
CA GLU A 73 12.42 -10.84 -0.25
C GLU A 73 11.28 -10.22 -1.05
N LEU A 74 10.31 -9.64 -0.34
CA LEU A 74 9.18 -8.94 -0.93
C LEU A 74 9.10 -7.51 -0.41
N GLU A 75 8.62 -6.62 -1.26
CA GLU A 75 8.25 -5.25 -0.93
C GLU A 75 6.74 -5.09 -1.06
N TYR A 76 6.12 -4.52 -0.03
CA TYR A 76 4.75 -4.03 -0.07
C TYR A 76 4.75 -2.51 -0.16
N ARG A 77 3.96 -1.95 -1.08
CA ARG A 77 3.69 -0.51 -1.16
C ARG A 77 2.21 -0.24 -0.94
N ALA A 78 1.93 0.48 0.13
CA ALA A 78 0.62 1.05 0.38
C ALA A 78 0.23 2.00 -0.76
N PRO A 79 -1.04 2.05 -1.14
CA PRO A 79 -1.48 2.90 -2.23
C PRO A 79 -1.39 4.37 -1.85
N MET A 80 -1.07 5.21 -2.84
CA MET A 80 -1.14 6.67 -2.68
C MET A 80 -2.57 7.20 -2.77
N TRP A 81 -3.51 6.36 -3.22
CA TRP A 81 -4.93 6.65 -3.30
C TRP A 81 -5.73 5.58 -2.57
N MET A 82 -6.58 5.96 -1.61
CA MET A 82 -7.21 5.01 -0.67
C MET A 82 -8.08 3.93 -1.34
N LEU A 83 -8.62 4.21 -2.53
CA LEU A 83 -9.45 3.28 -3.31
C LEU A 83 -8.64 2.32 -4.18
N SER A 84 -7.31 2.43 -4.21
CA SER A 84 -6.45 1.52 -4.97
C SER A 84 -6.01 0.32 -4.13
N SER A 85 -5.73 -0.79 -4.80
CA SER A 85 -5.04 -1.94 -4.20
C SER A 85 -3.60 -1.58 -3.82
N GLY A 86 -3.02 -2.36 -2.91
CA GLY A 86 -1.58 -2.30 -2.63
C GLY A 86 -0.78 -2.95 -3.76
N ALA A 87 0.53 -2.75 -3.77
CA ALA A 87 1.44 -3.52 -4.61
C ALA A 87 2.30 -4.42 -3.73
N LEU A 88 2.40 -5.70 -4.08
CA LEU A 88 3.17 -6.70 -3.35
C LEU A 88 3.92 -7.60 -4.33
N GLY A 89 5.23 -7.70 -4.16
CA GLY A 89 6.08 -8.52 -5.01
C GLY A 89 7.57 -8.26 -4.76
N PRO A 90 8.46 -8.76 -5.63
CA PRO A 90 9.89 -8.47 -5.54
C PRO A 90 10.17 -6.97 -5.61
N ALA A 91 11.16 -6.49 -4.86
CA ALA A 91 11.55 -5.09 -4.92
C ALA A 91 12.21 -4.75 -6.28
N PRO A 92 12.04 -3.53 -6.82
CA PRO A 92 11.18 -2.44 -6.32
C PRO A 92 9.74 -2.55 -6.84
N GLN A 93 8.76 -2.31 -5.98
CA GLN A 93 7.35 -2.18 -6.39
C GLN A 93 7.04 -0.75 -6.85
N LYS A 94 5.98 -0.56 -7.65
CA LYS A 94 5.49 0.79 -8.00
C LYS A 94 4.52 1.29 -6.91
N TRP A 95 4.31 2.60 -6.83
CA TRP A 95 3.31 3.19 -5.93
C TRP A 95 1.92 3.18 -6.58
N PRO A 96 0.97 2.35 -6.11
CA PRO A 96 -0.37 2.31 -6.67
C PRO A 96 -1.10 3.64 -6.47
N GLY A 97 -2.02 3.98 -7.38
CA GLY A 97 -2.82 5.19 -7.27
C GLY A 97 -2.08 6.50 -7.53
N LYS A 98 -0.76 6.49 -7.76
CA LYS A 98 0.05 7.70 -8.02
C LYS A 98 -0.44 8.52 -9.21
N ALA A 99 -0.76 7.86 -10.33
CA ALA A 99 -1.26 8.54 -11.53
C ALA A 99 -2.63 9.18 -11.30
N TYR A 100 -3.53 8.47 -10.61
CA TYR A 100 -4.85 8.97 -10.26
C TYR A 100 -4.77 10.17 -9.32
N LEU A 101 -3.91 10.10 -8.30
CA LEU A 101 -3.66 11.22 -7.40
C LEU A 101 -3.23 12.47 -8.17
N TYR A 102 -2.26 12.36 -9.08
CA TYR A 102 -1.82 13.51 -9.87
C TYR A 102 -2.90 14.06 -10.80
N LEU A 103 -3.70 13.17 -11.40
CA LEU A 103 -4.82 13.59 -12.24
C LEU A 103 -5.81 14.44 -11.44
N VAL A 104 -6.22 13.97 -10.25
CA VAL A 104 -7.14 14.71 -9.38
C VAL A 104 -6.55 16.05 -8.95
N LEU A 105 -5.27 16.08 -8.58
CA LEU A 105 -4.59 17.32 -8.19
C LEU A 105 -4.54 18.34 -9.33
N VAL A 106 -4.21 17.91 -10.55
CA VAL A 106 -4.18 18.79 -11.73
C VAL A 106 -5.56 19.36 -12.02
N ILE A 107 -6.60 18.52 -11.99
CA ILE A 107 -7.99 18.98 -12.18
C ILE A 107 -8.36 20.01 -11.12
N TRP A 108 -8.04 19.75 -9.86
CA TRP A 108 -8.37 20.64 -8.75
C TRP A 108 -7.67 22.01 -8.88
N LEU A 109 -6.40 22.02 -9.30
CA LEU A 109 -5.66 23.26 -9.57
C LEU A 109 -6.26 24.07 -10.72
N ILE A 110 -6.69 23.41 -11.80
CA ILE A 110 -7.36 24.07 -12.92
C ILE A 110 -8.68 24.70 -12.48
N LEU A 111 -9.49 24.00 -11.68
CA LEU A 111 -10.76 24.53 -11.16
C LEU A 111 -10.53 25.76 -10.26
N MET A 112 -9.55 25.71 -9.36
CA MET A 112 -9.17 26.84 -8.53
C MET A 112 -8.73 28.06 -9.35
N LEU A 113 -7.94 27.82 -10.40
CA LEU A 113 -7.52 28.88 -11.31
C LEU A 113 -8.71 29.54 -12.01
N ILE A 114 -9.65 28.74 -12.52
CA ILE A 114 -10.88 29.26 -13.16
C ILE A 114 -11.68 30.11 -12.18
N ILE A 115 -11.93 29.61 -10.96
CA ILE A 115 -12.67 30.33 -9.93
C ILE A 115 -11.99 31.66 -9.58
N THR A 116 -10.67 31.65 -9.40
CA THR A 116 -9.91 32.85 -9.08
C THR A 116 -9.96 33.87 -10.22
N LEU A 117 -9.86 33.43 -11.47
CA LEU A 117 -9.98 34.31 -12.63
C LEU A 117 -11.38 34.91 -12.75
N SER A 118 -12.43 34.13 -12.51
CA SER A 118 -13.81 34.65 -12.49
C SER A 118 -13.97 35.76 -11.45
N LEU A 119 -13.48 35.54 -10.22
CA LEU A 119 -13.56 36.52 -9.13
C LEU A 119 -12.75 37.81 -9.35
N VAL A 120 -11.78 37.81 -10.26
CA VAL A 120 -10.93 38.98 -10.57
C VAL A 120 -11.46 39.76 -11.78
N VAL A 121 -12.25 39.10 -12.63
CA VAL A 121 -12.83 39.70 -13.85
C VAL A 121 -14.20 40.33 -13.59
N ASP A 122 -14.86 39.96 -12.49
CA ASP A 122 -16.06 40.62 -11.93
C ASP A 122 -15.71 41.86 -11.09
#